data_AF-A0A534U1R8-F1
#
_entry.id   AF-A0A534U1R8-F1
#
_cell.length_a   1.000
_cell.length_b   1.000
_cell.length_c   1.000
_cell.angle_alpha   90.00
_cell.angle_beta   90.00
_cell.angle_gamma   90.00
#
_symmetry.space_group_name_H-M   'P 1'
#
loop_
_entity.id
_entity.type
_entity.pdbx_description
1 polymer ?
#
loop_
_entity_poly.entity_id
_entity_poly.type
_entity_poly.pdbx_seq_one_letter_code
_entity_poly.pdbx_strand_id
1 'polypeptide(L)' 'WLQGKWLRGDDYLIHVAIPNFFFHATMAYAILRHNGVDLGKMDYIGSLPTQD' A
#
# COMPACT_ATOMS: atom_id res chain seq x y z
N TRP A 1 -6.36 12.22 15.66
CA TRP A 1 -4.90 12.44 15.75
C TRP A 1 -4.48 13.86 15.36
N LEU A 2 -5.22 14.58 14.52
CA LEU A 2 -4.83 15.93 14.07
C LEU A 2 -5.16 17.09 15.03
N GLN A 3 -5.69 16.81 16.23
CA GLN A 3 -5.89 17.81 17.30
C GLN A 3 -6.63 19.10 16.84
N GLY A 4 -7.76 18.93 16.13
CA GLY A 4 -8.57 20.05 15.64
C GLY A 4 -8.12 20.65 14.30
N LYS A 5 -7.00 20.20 13.74
CA LYS A 5 -6.57 20.57 12.38
C LYS A 5 -7.21 19.67 11.33
N TRP A 6 -7.36 20.18 10.12
CA TRP A 6 -7.92 19.48 8.97
C TRP A 6 -6.96 19.53 7.77
N LEU A 7 -7.15 18.59 6.84
CA LEU A 7 -6.44 18.51 5.57
C LEU A 7 -7.45 18.66 4.46
N ARG A 8 -7.03 19.24 3.34
CA ARG A 8 -7.79 19.11 2.10
C ARG A 8 -7.77 17.65 1.65
N GLY A 9 -8.74 17.26 0.83
CA GLY A 9 -8.88 15.87 0.38
C GLY A 9 -7.67 15.36 -0.40
N ASP A 10 -7.08 16.21 -1.24
CA ASP A 10 -5.84 15.97 -1.98
C ASP A 10 -4.65 15.76 -1.04
N ASP A 11 -4.47 16.64 -0.05
CA ASP A 11 -3.39 16.50 0.94
C ASP A 11 -3.53 15.21 1.76
N TYR A 12 -4.75 14.89 2.19
CA TYR A 12 -5.02 13.65 2.92
C TYR A 12 -4.74 12.41 2.07
N LEU A 13 -5.17 12.42 0.80
CA LEU A 13 -4.96 11.30 -0.10
C LEU A 13 -3.47 11.03 -0.30
N ILE A 14 -2.69 12.07 -0.63
CA ILE A 14 -1.28 11.95 -0.99
C ILE A 14 -0.42 11.65 0.24
N HIS A 15 -0.65 12.33 1.36
CA HIS A 15 0.27 12.28 2.50
C HIS A 15 -0.15 11.29 3.59
N VAL A 16 -1.42 10.87 3.61
CA VAL A 16 -1.93 9.95 4.64
C VAL A 16 -2.39 8.66 4.00
N ALA A 17 -3.39 8.71 3.13
CA ALA A 17 -4.09 7.50 2.67
C ALA A 17 -3.22 6.60 1.79
N ILE A 18 -2.56 7.15 0.75
CA ILE A 18 -1.71 6.38 -0.16
C ILE A 18 -0.55 5.69 0.59
N PRO A 19 0.23 6.38 1.44
CA PRO A 19 1.29 5.74 2.22
C PRO A 19 0.76 4.66 3.18
N ASN A 20 -0.37 4.93 3.87
CA ASN A 20 -0.97 3.93 4.77
C ASN A 20 -1.40 2.67 4.03
N PHE A 21 -2.05 2.85 2.87
CA PHE A 21 -2.51 1.73 2.05
C PHE A 21 -1.36 0.81 1.67
N PHE A 22 -0.28 1.35 1.10
CA PHE A 22 0.87 0.54 0.72
C PHE A 22 1.63 -0.03 1.92
N PHE A 23 1.70 0.69 3.05
CA PHE A 23 2.27 0.16 4.29
C PHE A 23 1.53 -1.11 4.72
N HIS A 24 0.21 -1.05 4.86
CA HIS A 24 -0.58 -2.19 5.32
C HIS A 24 -0.62 -3.35 4.32
N ALA A 25 -0.71 -3.06 3.02
CA ALA A 25 -0.63 -4.07 1.97
C ALA A 25 0.72 -4.81 2.00
N THR A 26 1.83 -4.08 2.13
CA THR A 26 3.17 -4.65 2.24
C THR A 26 3.32 -5.50 3.50
N MET A 27 2.78 -5.04 4.64
CA MET A 27 2.82 -5.82 5.88
C MET A 27 2.05 -7.14 5.77
N ALA A 28 0.86 -7.12 5.15
CA ALA A 28 0.10 -8.34 4.89
C ALA A 28 0.87 -9.32 3.98
N TYR A 29 1.44 -8.83 2.88
CA TYR A 29 2.32 -9.62 2.00
C TYR A 29 3.49 -10.23 2.78
N ALA A 30 4.17 -9.44 3.61
CA ALA A 30 5.34 -9.88 4.38
C ALA A 30 4.98 -10.97 5.41
N ILE A 31 3.86 -10.81 6.13
CA ILE A 31 3.40 -11.81 7.11
C ILE A 31 3.09 -13.14 6.41
N LEU A 32 2.35 -13.12 5.31
CA LEU A 32 1.99 -14.33 4.57
C LEU A 32 3.22 -15.02 3.99
N ARG A 33 4.10 -14.26 3.34
CA ARG A 33 5.36 -14.80 2.79
C ARG A 33 6.27 -15.35 3.88
N HIS A 34 6.35 -14.70 5.04
CA HIS A 34 7.12 -15.19 6.18
C HIS A 34 6.57 -16.52 6.73
N ASN A 35 5.26 -16.72 6.70
CA ASN A 35 4.60 -17.96 7.12
C ASN A 35 4.59 -19.05 6.03
N GLY A 36 5.34 -18.87 4.94
CA GLY A 36 5.52 -19.90 3.92
C GLY A 36 4.45 -19.94 2.82
N VAL A 37 3.58 -18.93 2.73
CA VAL A 37 2.71 -18.77 1.55
C VAL A 37 3.59 -18.41 0.34
N ASP A 38 3.43 -19.14 -0.77
CA ASP A 38 4.19 -18.94 -2.00
C ASP A 38 3.73 -17.68 -2.76
N LEU A 39 4.03 -16.50 -2.21
CA LEU A 39 3.76 -15.19 -2.80
C LEU A 39 5.04 -14.59 -3.35
N GLY A 40 5.09 -14.25 -4.62
CA GLY A 40 6.20 -13.53 -5.27
C GLY A 40 5.94 -12.02 -5.42
N LYS A 41 6.94 -11.33 -5.96
CA LYS A 41 6.88 -9.87 -6.23
C LYS A 41 5.68 -9.49 -7.13
N MET A 42 5.34 -10.35 -8.09
CA MET A 42 4.25 -10.08 -9.04
C MET A 42 2.86 -10.23 -8.41
N ASP A 43 2.71 -10.99 -7.33
CA ASP A 43 1.45 -11.03 -6.58
C ASP A 43 1.17 -9.72 -5.84
N TYR A 44 2.22 -8.95 -5.52
CA TYR A 44 2.10 -7.61 -4.94
C TYR A 44 1.92 -6.52 -6.00
N ILE A 45 2.67 -6.58 -7.11
CA ILE A 45 2.65 -5.54 -8.17
C ILE A 45 1.44 -5.70 -9.09
N GLY A 46 0.99 -6.92 -9.35
CA GLY A 46 -0.04 -7.23 -10.35
C GLY A 46 0.50 -7.15 -11.79
N SER A 47 -0.40 -6.94 -12.75
CA SER A 47 -0.07 -6.82 -14.17
C SER A 47 0.60 -5.47 -14.47
N LEU A 48 1.75 -5.50 -15.15
CA LEU A 48 2.38 -4.29 -15.67
C LEU A 48 1.68 -3.85 -16.97
N PRO A 49 1.40 -2.55 -17.16
CA PRO A 49 0.85 -2.03 -18.41
C PRO A 49 1.96 -1.92 -19.46
N THR A 50 2.48 -3.07 -19.91
CA THR A 50 3.46 -3.12 -20.99
C THR A 50 2.81 -2.68 -22.29
N GLN A 51 3.48 -1.81 -23.04
CA GLN A 51 3.13 -1.46 -24.41
C GLN A 51 4.08 -2.21 -25.34
N ASP A 52 3.57 -2.67 -26.48
CA ASP A 52 4.37 -3.25 -27.56
C ASP A 52 5.18 -2.19 -28.32
#